data_AF-A0A950VLU0-F1
#
_entry.id   AF-A0A950VLU0-F1
#
_cell.length_a   1.000
_cell.length_b   1.000
_cell.length_c   1.000
_cell.angle_alpha   90.00
_cell.angle_beta   90.00
_cell.angle_gamma   90.00
#
_symmetry.space_group_name_H-M   'P 1'
#
loop_
_entity.id
_entity.type
_entity.pdbx_description
1 polymer ?
#
loop_
_entity_poly.entity_id
_entity_poly.type
_entity_poly.pdbx_seq_one_letter_code
_entity_poly.pdbx_strand_id
1 'polypeptide(L)'
;MRIPFLSILAATWAVAGIAVGAEEGQVLDQLQGSWEVVKADPPSGISRFTFRGDTMAPESKDPRQLRRVFHIHLDPAARPATIDLLAGEEMILGIYEMNGDTLKLCLGEKGAKRPAPFAAAKGVVLVVLKRVHGPRVLTLEYALGLLPEASSISNADFRKLSAASGAPPDTIKSQSLSLVLLSSVPEGVEKNPQAKKDFRSLVKGTPTPGEIAAALSLSQQKGYVSVLQPEYITQASVEAGEDKAQGTVSFRCQDLYEGTVGYRAEKQESRWVITEFRLPHYGIRVVRNREGVWERGPIPPEK
;
A
#
# COMPACT_ATOMS: atom_id res chain seq x y z
N MET A 1 3.69 -23.99 65.31
CA MET A 1 3.73 -22.52 65.11
C MET A 1 3.81 -22.29 63.60
N ARG A 2 2.83 -21.59 63.03
CA ARG A 2 2.48 -21.61 61.59
C ARG A 2 3.34 -20.65 60.77
N ILE A 3 3.76 -21.09 59.58
CA ILE A 3 4.36 -20.28 58.50
C ILE A 3 3.20 -19.74 57.64
N PRO A 4 3.12 -18.43 57.30
CA PRO A 4 2.16 -17.97 56.31
C PRO A 4 2.73 -18.10 54.90
N PHE A 5 1.95 -18.78 54.05
CA PHE A 5 2.17 -18.98 52.62
C PHE A 5 2.03 -17.67 51.85
N LEU A 6 2.93 -17.49 50.87
CA LEU A 6 2.94 -16.43 49.88
C LEU A 6 1.80 -16.68 48.86
N SER A 7 0.84 -15.76 48.75
CA SER A 7 -0.19 -15.80 47.71
C SER A 7 0.39 -15.36 46.36
N ILE A 8 0.53 -16.29 45.42
CA ILE A 8 0.83 -16.00 44.01
C ILE A 8 -0.49 -15.62 43.34
N LEU A 9 -0.63 -14.35 42.93
CA LEU A 9 -1.70 -13.93 42.02
C LEU A 9 -1.40 -14.52 40.62
N ALA A 10 -2.22 -15.47 40.17
CA ALA A 10 -2.30 -15.85 38.78
C ALA A 10 -3.09 -14.79 38.01
N ALA A 11 -2.43 -14.06 37.12
CA ALA A 11 -3.10 -13.16 36.18
C ALA A 11 -3.83 -14.00 35.12
N THR A 12 -5.14 -14.09 35.21
CA THR A 12 -6.02 -14.67 34.20
C THR A 12 -6.12 -13.71 33.01
N TRP A 13 -5.54 -14.08 31.88
CA TRP A 13 -5.75 -13.39 30.61
C TRP A 13 -7.14 -13.75 30.09
N ALA A 14 -8.04 -12.77 30.05
CA ALA A 14 -9.33 -12.92 29.37
C ALA A 14 -9.09 -13.00 27.86
N VAL A 15 -9.44 -14.15 27.26
CA VAL A 15 -9.47 -14.32 25.80
C VAL A 15 -10.71 -13.59 25.28
N ALA A 16 -10.52 -12.35 24.82
CA ALA A 16 -11.49 -11.72 23.93
C ALA A 16 -11.41 -12.46 22.57
N GLY A 17 -12.23 -13.49 22.42
CA GLY A 17 -12.32 -14.27 21.19
C GLY A 17 -12.78 -13.39 20.03
N ILE A 18 -12.18 -13.61 18.86
CA ILE A 18 -12.76 -13.19 17.57
C ILE A 18 -14.21 -13.70 17.54
N ALA A 19 -15.15 -12.83 17.16
CA ALA A 19 -16.55 -13.19 17.00
C ALA A 19 -16.67 -14.47 16.16
N VAL A 20 -17.27 -15.51 16.76
CA VAL A 20 -17.63 -16.75 16.04
C VAL A 20 -18.55 -16.35 14.89
N GLY A 21 -18.10 -16.54 13.64
CA GLY A 21 -18.89 -16.28 12.44
C GLY A 21 -18.35 -15.22 11.46
N ALA A 22 -17.12 -14.72 11.62
CA ALA A 22 -16.52 -13.83 10.62
C ALA A 22 -16.32 -14.56 9.28
N GLU A 23 -16.66 -13.92 8.17
CA GLU A 23 -16.38 -14.41 6.81
C GLU A 23 -14.94 -14.06 6.38
N GLU A 24 -14.36 -14.83 5.45
CA GLU A 24 -13.00 -14.61 4.94
C GLU A 24 -12.75 -13.15 4.51
N GLY A 25 -13.69 -12.55 3.78
CA GLY A 25 -13.57 -11.15 3.32
C GLY A 25 -13.43 -10.15 4.47
N GLN A 26 -14.19 -10.33 5.56
CA GLN A 26 -14.10 -9.46 6.73
C GLN A 26 -12.76 -9.57 7.46
N VAL A 27 -12.16 -10.76 7.46
CA VAL A 27 -10.83 -10.98 8.04
C VAL A 27 -9.75 -10.42 7.13
N LEU A 28 -9.87 -10.60 5.82
CA LEU A 28 -8.97 -9.99 4.84
C LEU A 28 -8.95 -8.46 5.00
N ASP A 29 -10.11 -7.82 5.14
CA ASP A 29 -10.21 -6.38 5.38
C ASP A 29 -9.45 -5.95 6.64
N GLN A 30 -9.58 -6.73 7.72
CA GLN A 30 -8.84 -6.49 8.96
C GLN A 30 -7.33 -6.71 8.83
N LEU A 31 -6.87 -7.61 7.95
CA LEU A 31 -5.45 -7.88 7.74
C LEU A 31 -4.75 -6.78 6.93
N GLN A 32 -5.48 -5.96 6.17
CA GLN A 32 -4.88 -5.01 5.24
C GLN A 32 -3.86 -4.08 5.92
N GLY A 33 -2.76 -3.79 5.20
CA GLY A 33 -1.71 -2.89 5.65
C GLY A 33 -0.41 -3.61 6.06
N SER A 34 0.46 -2.87 6.75
CA SER A 34 1.79 -3.35 7.12
C SER A 34 1.85 -3.81 8.57
N TRP A 35 2.59 -4.89 8.80
CA TRP A 35 2.73 -5.54 10.09
C TRP A 35 4.19 -5.83 10.36
N GLU A 36 4.71 -5.36 11.48
CA GLU A 36 6.10 -5.54 11.88
C GLU A 36 6.28 -6.86 12.65
N VAL A 37 7.35 -7.59 12.33
CA VAL A 37 7.74 -8.80 13.06
C VAL A 37 8.29 -8.42 14.43
N VAL A 38 7.54 -8.73 15.49
CA VAL A 38 7.98 -8.51 16.87
C VAL A 38 8.56 -9.78 17.51
N LYS A 39 8.25 -10.96 16.95
CA LYS A 39 8.86 -12.24 17.31
C LYS A 39 8.85 -13.20 16.12
N ALA A 40 9.92 -13.94 15.93
CA ALA A 40 9.99 -15.08 15.01
C ALA A 40 10.77 -16.23 15.65
N ASP A 41 10.24 -17.45 15.56
CA ASP A 41 10.85 -18.66 16.09
C ASP A 41 10.67 -19.83 15.09
N PRO A 42 11.74 -20.33 14.44
CA PRO A 42 13.12 -19.81 14.53
C PRO A 42 13.23 -18.37 13.99
N PRO A 43 14.28 -17.61 14.39
CA PRO A 43 14.53 -16.28 13.84
C PRO A 43 14.62 -16.30 12.32
N SER A 44 14.05 -15.30 11.67
CA SER A 44 14.11 -15.12 10.22
C SER A 44 14.67 -13.75 9.87
N GLY A 45 15.10 -13.56 8.62
CA GLY A 45 15.51 -12.24 8.10
C GLY A 45 14.32 -11.31 7.77
N ILE A 46 13.08 -11.80 7.90
CA ILE A 46 11.88 -11.02 7.60
C ILE A 46 11.62 -10.05 8.75
N SER A 47 11.43 -8.78 8.39
CA SER A 47 11.19 -7.69 9.33
C SER A 47 9.75 -7.19 9.32
N ARG A 48 9.03 -7.38 8.20
CA ARG A 48 7.67 -6.90 8.02
C ARG A 48 6.92 -7.77 7.03
N PHE A 49 5.60 -7.82 7.17
CA PHE A 49 4.68 -8.33 6.16
C PHE A 49 3.72 -7.22 5.75
N THR A 50 3.44 -7.09 4.47
CA THR A 50 2.44 -6.17 3.93
C THR A 50 1.33 -6.97 3.25
N PHE A 51 0.10 -6.75 3.71
CA PHE A 51 -1.12 -7.41 3.21
C PHE A 51 -1.89 -6.45 2.30
N ARG A 52 -2.27 -6.92 1.10
CA ARG A 52 -2.99 -6.15 0.07
C ARG A 52 -3.98 -7.05 -0.68
N GLY A 53 -5.28 -6.79 -0.53
CA GLY A 53 -6.32 -7.69 -1.01
C GLY A 53 -6.11 -9.07 -0.40
N ASP A 54 -6.02 -10.07 -1.26
CA ASP A 54 -5.71 -11.47 -0.95
C ASP A 54 -4.20 -11.78 -0.96
N THR A 55 -3.31 -10.79 -0.95
CA THR A 55 -1.86 -11.02 -1.06
C THR A 55 -1.08 -10.64 0.20
N MET A 56 0.00 -11.38 0.47
CA MET A 56 0.99 -11.12 1.53
C MET A 56 2.39 -11.00 0.92
N ALA A 57 3.08 -9.90 1.20
CA ALA A 57 4.46 -9.66 0.79
C ALA A 57 5.38 -9.55 2.02
N PRO A 58 6.35 -10.46 2.22
CA PRO A 58 7.38 -10.31 3.22
C PRO A 58 8.44 -9.29 2.78
N GLU A 59 8.96 -8.53 3.74
CA GLU A 59 10.03 -7.54 3.56
C GLU A 59 11.22 -7.88 4.47
N SER A 60 12.39 -8.04 3.87
CA SER A 60 13.67 -8.25 4.58
C SER A 60 14.44 -6.94 4.72
N LYS A 61 15.27 -6.84 5.78
CA LYS A 61 16.24 -5.73 5.91
C LYS A 61 17.36 -5.81 4.86
N ASP A 62 17.65 -7.00 4.32
CA ASP A 62 18.53 -7.13 3.16
C ASP A 62 17.67 -7.04 1.88
N PRO A 63 17.76 -5.96 1.09
CA PRO A 63 16.94 -5.77 -0.11
C PRO A 63 17.21 -6.78 -1.23
N ARG A 64 18.26 -7.61 -1.08
CA ARG A 64 18.58 -8.74 -1.97
C ARG A 64 17.85 -10.03 -1.57
N GLN A 65 17.21 -10.05 -0.40
CA GLN A 65 16.47 -11.21 0.11
C GLN A 65 14.96 -11.03 -0.03
N LEU A 66 14.32 -12.08 -0.57
CA LEU A 66 12.87 -12.33 -0.62
C LEU A 66 12.00 -11.19 -1.19
N ARG A 67 11.58 -11.36 -2.45
CA ARG A 67 10.55 -10.55 -3.13
C ARG A 67 9.35 -11.40 -3.59
N ARG A 68 9.04 -12.47 -2.86
CA ARG A 68 7.96 -13.38 -3.27
C ARG A 68 6.65 -12.96 -2.60
N VAL A 69 5.66 -12.63 -3.42
CA VAL A 69 4.29 -12.37 -2.98
C VAL A 69 3.55 -13.70 -2.89
N PHE A 70 2.77 -13.89 -1.82
CA PHE A 70 1.90 -15.04 -1.61
C PHE A 70 0.45 -14.61 -1.77
N HIS A 71 -0.39 -15.42 -2.41
CA HIS A 71 -1.85 -15.33 -2.26
C HIS A 71 -2.26 -16.01 -0.96
N ILE A 72 -3.32 -15.51 -0.33
CA ILE A 72 -3.80 -15.91 0.98
C ILE A 72 -5.20 -16.48 0.82
N HIS A 73 -5.44 -17.64 1.43
CA HIS A 73 -6.79 -18.13 1.70
C HIS A 73 -6.98 -18.29 3.21
N LEU A 74 -8.11 -17.85 3.74
CA LEU A 74 -8.40 -17.88 5.18
C LEU A 74 -9.67 -18.68 5.46
N ASP A 75 -9.58 -19.55 6.47
CA ASP A 75 -10.75 -20.16 7.10
C ASP A 75 -10.86 -19.69 8.56
N PRO A 76 -11.62 -18.61 8.82
CA PRO A 76 -11.91 -18.15 10.18
C PRO A 76 -12.87 -19.08 10.97
N ALA A 77 -13.57 -20.00 10.31
CA ALA A 77 -14.50 -20.93 10.95
C ALA A 77 -13.78 -22.15 11.54
N ALA A 78 -12.64 -22.53 10.96
CA ALA A 78 -11.77 -23.58 11.48
C ALA A 78 -11.26 -23.30 12.91
N ARG A 79 -10.90 -24.37 13.65
CA ARG A 79 -10.41 -24.29 15.03
C ARG A 79 -9.14 -25.14 15.19
N PRO A 80 -7.94 -24.54 15.31
CA PRO A 80 -7.64 -23.10 15.16
C PRO A 80 -7.96 -22.57 13.75
N ALA A 81 -8.14 -21.25 13.61
CA ALA A 81 -8.37 -20.61 12.31
C ALA A 81 -7.17 -20.83 11.39
N THR A 82 -7.42 -21.04 10.10
CA THR A 82 -6.38 -21.50 9.17
C THR A 82 -6.04 -20.48 8.09
N ILE A 83 -4.77 -20.45 7.71
CA ILE A 83 -4.25 -19.62 6.63
C ILE A 83 -3.46 -20.49 5.66
N ASP A 84 -3.70 -20.30 4.37
CA ASP A 84 -2.93 -20.94 3.30
C ASP A 84 -2.21 -19.87 2.50
N LEU A 85 -0.92 -20.09 2.25
CA LEU A 85 -0.08 -19.19 1.47
C LEU A 85 0.34 -19.89 0.18
N LEU A 86 -0.02 -19.29 -0.95
CA LEU A 86 0.22 -19.85 -2.27
C LEU A 86 1.18 -18.97 -3.07
N ALA A 87 2.22 -19.58 -3.66
CA ALA A 87 3.14 -18.91 -4.58
C ALA A 87 3.59 -19.87 -5.69
N GLY A 88 2.90 -19.82 -6.84
CA GLY A 88 3.09 -20.80 -7.91
C GLY A 88 2.63 -22.19 -7.45
N GLU A 89 3.48 -23.21 -7.61
CA GLU A 89 3.22 -24.57 -7.13
C GLU A 89 3.49 -24.74 -5.62
N GLU A 90 3.98 -23.69 -4.94
CA GLU A 90 4.25 -23.76 -3.51
C GLU A 90 3.00 -23.46 -2.71
N MET A 91 2.73 -24.36 -1.76
CA MET A 91 1.67 -24.19 -0.77
C MET A 91 2.27 -24.36 0.62
N ILE A 92 2.04 -23.35 1.46
CA ILE A 92 2.39 -23.35 2.87
C ILE A 92 1.08 -23.31 3.66
N LEU A 93 0.87 -24.32 4.49
CA LEU A 93 -0.31 -24.43 5.36
C LEU A 93 0.03 -23.89 6.74
N GLY A 94 -0.86 -23.11 7.31
CA GLY A 94 -0.67 -22.50 8.62
C GLY A 94 -1.94 -22.31 9.43
N ILE A 95 -1.76 -21.81 10.64
CA ILE A 95 -2.84 -21.36 11.51
C ILE A 95 -2.56 -19.94 11.94
N TYR A 96 -3.62 -19.18 12.22
CA TYR A 96 -3.50 -17.79 12.63
C TYR A 96 -4.43 -17.44 13.78
N GLU A 97 -4.01 -16.46 14.56
CA GLU A 97 -4.81 -15.85 15.61
C GLU A 97 -4.63 -14.33 15.50
N MET A 98 -5.74 -13.60 15.47
CA MET A 98 -5.73 -12.14 15.40
C MET A 98 -6.41 -11.57 16.64
N ASN A 99 -5.76 -10.60 17.27
CA ASN A 99 -6.28 -9.88 18.42
C ASN A 99 -5.91 -8.40 18.30
N GLY A 100 -6.85 -7.61 17.77
CA GLY A 100 -6.66 -6.18 17.47
C GLY A 100 -5.46 -5.96 16.53
N ASP A 101 -4.42 -5.33 17.06
CA ASP A 101 -3.18 -5.03 16.33
C ASP A 101 -2.11 -6.12 16.46
N THR A 102 -2.46 -7.29 16.99
CA THR A 102 -1.55 -8.43 17.10
C THR A 102 -2.02 -9.55 16.19
N LEU A 103 -1.12 -10.02 15.32
CA LEU A 103 -1.35 -11.18 14.46
C LEU A 103 -0.30 -12.23 14.77
N LYS A 104 -0.75 -13.43 15.12
CA LYS A 104 0.11 -14.60 15.35
C LYS A 104 -0.08 -15.57 14.20
N LEU A 105 1.01 -15.98 13.57
CA LEU A 105 1.04 -16.95 12.48
C LEU A 105 1.88 -18.16 12.92
N CYS A 106 1.39 -19.36 12.63
CA CYS A 106 2.17 -20.58 12.75
C CYS A 106 2.14 -21.27 11.40
N LEU A 107 3.28 -21.27 10.70
CA LEU A 107 3.38 -21.69 9.30
C LEU A 107 4.22 -22.97 9.23
N GLY A 108 3.71 -24.00 8.55
CA GLY A 108 4.51 -25.18 8.23
C GLY A 108 5.53 -24.91 7.13
N GLU A 109 6.41 -25.87 6.89
CA GLU A 109 7.25 -25.89 5.70
C GLU A 109 6.44 -26.29 4.44
N LYS A 110 7.02 -26.06 3.27
CA LYS A 110 6.37 -26.37 1.98
C LYS A 110 5.93 -27.83 1.93
N GLY A 111 4.65 -28.06 1.64
CA GLY A 111 4.07 -29.41 1.52
C GLY A 111 3.91 -30.18 2.83
N ALA A 112 4.22 -29.57 3.98
CA ALA A 112 4.00 -30.20 5.27
C ALA A 112 2.53 -30.12 5.71
N LYS A 113 2.19 -30.91 6.74
CA LYS A 113 0.89 -30.86 7.39
C LYS A 113 0.71 -29.52 8.11
N ARG A 114 -0.54 -29.07 8.16
CA ARG A 114 -0.93 -27.87 8.92
C ARG A 114 -0.52 -28.01 10.40
N PRO A 115 0.15 -27.02 11.01
CA PRO A 115 0.42 -27.00 12.43
C PRO A 115 -0.88 -27.04 13.25
N ALA A 116 -0.86 -27.74 14.39
CA ALA A 116 -2.01 -27.85 15.30
C ALA A 116 -1.93 -26.89 16.51
N PRO A 117 -0.78 -26.77 17.22
CA PRO A 117 -0.61 -25.73 18.23
C PRO A 117 0.11 -24.49 17.68
N PHE A 118 -0.13 -23.34 18.33
CA PHE A 118 0.68 -22.13 18.15
C PHE A 118 2.04 -22.26 18.84
N ALA A 119 2.89 -23.13 18.31
CA ALA A 119 4.22 -23.38 18.82
C ALA A 119 5.21 -23.60 17.66
N ALA A 120 6.40 -23.01 17.80
CA ALA A 120 7.51 -23.33 16.92
C ALA A 120 7.92 -24.80 17.12
N ALA A 121 8.28 -25.46 16.01
CA ALA A 121 8.75 -26.83 16.00
C ALA A 121 9.65 -27.04 14.78
N LYS A 122 10.25 -28.22 14.66
CA LYS A 122 10.99 -28.57 13.45
C LYS A 122 10.05 -28.49 12.24
N GLY A 123 10.39 -27.67 11.24
CA GLY A 123 9.57 -27.44 10.05
C GLY A 123 8.35 -26.55 10.29
N VAL A 124 8.25 -25.87 11.45
CA VAL A 124 7.16 -24.95 11.79
C VAL A 124 7.71 -23.65 12.33
N VAL A 125 7.36 -22.54 11.68
CA VAL A 125 7.74 -21.18 12.10
C VAL A 125 6.58 -20.52 12.82
N LEU A 126 6.83 -20.05 14.04
CA LEU A 126 5.92 -19.17 14.78
C LEU A 126 6.36 -17.71 14.57
N VAL A 127 5.45 -16.87 14.09
CA VAL A 127 5.67 -15.43 13.92
C VAL A 127 4.62 -14.66 14.68
N VAL A 128 5.04 -13.66 15.46
CA VAL A 128 4.14 -12.67 16.07
C VAL A 128 4.41 -11.33 15.42
N LEU A 129 3.34 -10.72 14.95
CA LEU A 129 3.30 -9.49 14.19
C LEU A 129 2.52 -8.44 14.95
N LYS A 130 2.95 -7.19 14.87
CA LYS A 130 2.22 -6.03 15.37
C LYS A 130 1.89 -5.08 14.23
N ARG A 131 0.65 -4.60 14.15
CA ARG A 131 0.23 -3.67 13.10
C ARG A 131 1.06 -2.39 13.16
N VAL A 132 1.54 -1.95 12.00
CA VAL A 132 2.22 -0.66 11.85
C VAL A 132 1.16 0.41 11.67
N HIS A 133 1.02 1.28 12.67
CA HIS A 133 0.16 2.45 12.58
C HIS A 133 0.88 3.59 11.86
N GLY A 134 0.15 4.35 11.06
CA GLY A 134 0.65 5.62 10.54
C GLY A 134 0.87 6.62 11.69
N PRO A 135 1.62 7.70 11.45
CA PRO A 135 1.83 8.72 12.46
C PRO A 135 0.49 9.35 12.86
N ARG A 136 0.37 9.79 14.12
CA ARG A 136 -0.88 10.42 14.63
C ARG A 136 -1.29 11.59 13.74
N VAL A 137 -0.31 12.42 13.37
CA VAL A 137 -0.41 13.55 12.44
C VAL A 137 0.41 13.19 11.21
N LEU A 138 -0.10 13.46 10.00
CA LEU A 138 0.66 13.21 8.78
C LEU A 138 1.94 14.04 8.78
N THR A 139 3.10 13.38 8.73
CA THR A 139 4.39 14.06 8.58
C THR A 139 4.75 14.20 7.11
N LEU A 140 5.64 15.14 6.77
CA LEU A 140 6.18 15.28 5.42
C LEU A 140 6.82 13.99 4.92
N GLU A 141 7.66 13.37 5.74
CA GLU A 141 8.31 12.09 5.41
C GLU A 141 7.28 10.99 5.09
N TYR A 142 6.24 10.86 5.91
CA TYR A 142 5.21 9.84 5.67
C TYR A 142 4.40 10.15 4.41
N ALA A 143 4.05 11.42 4.17
CA ALA A 143 3.37 11.84 2.94
C ALA A 143 4.20 11.51 1.69
N LEU A 144 5.51 11.80 1.70
CA LEU A 144 6.42 11.45 0.61
C LEU A 144 6.51 9.94 0.35
N GLY A 145 6.32 9.11 1.39
CA GLY A 145 6.20 7.66 1.24
C GLY A 145 4.88 7.21 0.60
N LEU A 146 3.79 7.96 0.77
CA LEU A 146 2.47 7.62 0.23
C LEU A 146 2.24 8.11 -1.20
N LEU A 147 2.74 9.31 -1.53
CA LEU A 147 2.41 10.03 -2.76
C LEU A 147 2.69 9.21 -4.04
N PRO A 148 3.87 8.58 -4.22
CA PRO A 148 4.18 7.83 -5.44
C PRO A 148 3.20 6.70 -5.73
N GLU A 149 2.86 5.92 -4.71
CA GLU A 149 1.94 4.80 -4.86
C GLU A 149 0.51 5.31 -5.07
N ALA A 150 0.10 6.34 -4.33
CA ALA A 150 -1.23 6.94 -4.46
C ALA A 150 -1.48 7.50 -5.88
N SER A 151 -0.48 8.08 -6.53
CA SER A 151 -0.61 8.60 -7.89
C SER A 151 -0.49 7.55 -8.99
N SER A 152 -0.23 6.28 -8.66
CA SER A 152 0.29 5.30 -9.62
C SER A 152 -0.76 4.60 -10.49
N ILE A 153 -0.27 3.94 -11.54
CA ILE A 153 -0.96 2.95 -12.37
C ILE A 153 -0.40 1.57 -11.97
N SER A 154 -1.23 0.53 -11.92
CA SER A 154 -0.71 -0.82 -11.71
C SER A 154 0.21 -1.26 -12.85
N ASN A 155 1.23 -2.09 -12.59
CA ASN A 155 2.07 -2.63 -13.66
C ASN A 155 1.26 -3.42 -14.71
N ALA A 156 0.16 -4.06 -14.30
CA ALA A 156 -0.71 -4.80 -15.21
C ALA A 156 -1.42 -3.85 -16.17
N ASP A 157 -1.99 -2.77 -15.66
CA ASP A 157 -2.69 -1.77 -16.49
C ASP A 157 -1.72 -0.96 -17.34
N PHE A 158 -0.54 -0.62 -16.81
CA PHE A 158 0.51 0.01 -17.60
C PHE A 158 0.94 -0.86 -18.79
N ARG A 159 1.06 -2.18 -18.61
CA ARG A 159 1.34 -3.10 -19.71
C ARG A 159 0.22 -3.14 -20.75
N LYS A 160 -1.05 -3.08 -20.34
CA LYS A 160 -2.19 -3.00 -21.28
C LYS A 160 -2.08 -1.74 -22.14
N LEU A 161 -1.75 -0.60 -21.52
CA LEU A 161 -1.55 0.67 -22.22
C LEU A 161 -0.35 0.63 -23.18
N SER A 162 0.75 -0.02 -22.80
CA SER A 162 1.94 -0.10 -23.65
C SER A 162 1.84 -1.13 -24.79
N ALA A 163 1.10 -2.23 -24.57
CA ALA A 163 1.02 -3.34 -25.52
C ALA A 163 -0.06 -3.13 -26.58
N ALA A 164 -1.13 -2.40 -26.26
CA ALA A 164 -2.13 -2.02 -27.23
C ALA A 164 -1.71 -0.69 -27.86
N SER A 165 -1.17 -0.73 -29.07
CA SER A 165 -1.01 0.45 -29.92
C SER A 165 -2.37 1.15 -30.10
N GLY A 166 -2.74 2.04 -29.19
CA GLY A 166 -4.00 2.80 -29.21
C GLY A 166 -5.15 2.29 -28.32
N ALA A 167 -4.93 1.49 -27.27
CA ALA A 167 -6.01 1.29 -26.29
C ALA A 167 -6.37 2.62 -25.61
N PRO A 168 -7.65 3.04 -25.62
CA PRO A 168 -8.05 4.27 -24.96
C PRO A 168 -7.75 4.20 -23.46
N PRO A 169 -7.27 5.30 -22.85
CA PRO A 169 -7.06 5.39 -21.40
C PRO A 169 -8.30 5.05 -20.58
N ASP A 170 -9.48 5.25 -21.16
CA ASP A 170 -10.79 4.97 -20.56
C ASP A 170 -11.03 3.47 -20.33
N THR A 171 -10.21 2.60 -20.92
CA THR A 171 -10.24 1.15 -20.65
C THR A 171 -9.68 0.78 -19.27
N ILE A 172 -8.95 1.70 -18.62
CA ILE A 172 -8.45 1.51 -17.26
C ILE A 172 -9.46 2.10 -16.26
N LYS A 173 -10.04 1.23 -15.41
CA LYS A 173 -11.06 1.60 -14.41
C LYS A 173 -10.59 2.75 -13.50
N SER A 174 -9.34 2.72 -13.06
CA SER A 174 -8.80 3.69 -12.10
C SER A 174 -8.07 4.83 -12.82
N GLN A 175 -8.66 6.02 -12.80
CA GLN A 175 -8.15 7.26 -13.38
C GLN A 175 -7.18 7.97 -12.43
N SER A 176 -6.07 7.31 -12.10
CA SER A 176 -5.05 7.88 -11.20
C SER A 176 -4.36 9.09 -11.81
N LEU A 177 -3.69 9.89 -10.98
CA LEU A 177 -2.97 11.08 -11.44
C LEU A 177 -1.97 10.77 -12.56
N SER A 178 -1.18 9.71 -12.41
CA SER A 178 -0.19 9.33 -13.44
C SER A 178 -0.86 8.92 -14.74
N LEU A 179 -1.99 8.19 -14.69
CA LEU A 179 -2.74 7.87 -15.91
C LEU A 179 -3.21 9.15 -16.59
N VAL A 180 -3.87 10.04 -15.86
CA VAL A 180 -4.44 11.27 -16.43
C VAL A 180 -3.35 12.15 -17.07
N LEU A 181 -2.21 12.32 -16.40
CA LEU A 181 -1.10 13.14 -16.93
C LEU A 181 -0.40 12.51 -18.13
N LEU A 182 -0.27 11.19 -18.18
CA LEU A 182 0.37 10.50 -19.30
C LEU A 182 -0.54 10.34 -20.53
N SER A 183 -1.86 10.42 -20.32
CA SER A 183 -2.84 10.05 -21.35
C SER A 183 -3.65 11.20 -21.92
N SER A 184 -3.65 12.36 -21.27
CA SER A 184 -4.48 13.48 -21.71
C SER A 184 -3.86 14.83 -21.42
N VAL A 185 -3.87 15.69 -22.44
CA VAL A 185 -3.66 17.14 -22.30
C VAL A 185 -5.04 17.78 -22.36
N PRO A 186 -5.52 18.42 -21.29
CA PRO A 186 -6.84 19.05 -21.27
C PRO A 186 -6.98 20.11 -22.36
N GLU A 187 -8.13 20.16 -23.01
CA GLU A 187 -8.37 21.09 -24.12
C GLU A 187 -8.17 22.54 -23.67
N GLY A 188 -7.42 23.30 -24.46
CA GLY A 188 -7.19 24.73 -24.20
C GLY A 188 -6.18 25.02 -23.09
N VAL A 189 -5.57 24.01 -22.47
CA VAL A 189 -4.54 24.19 -21.44
C VAL A 189 -3.34 24.99 -21.96
N GLU A 190 -3.02 24.86 -23.25
CA GLU A 190 -1.98 25.64 -23.94
C GLU A 190 -2.19 27.16 -23.84
N LYS A 191 -3.46 27.58 -23.75
CA LYS A 191 -3.85 28.99 -23.67
C LYS A 191 -3.80 29.55 -22.25
N ASN A 192 -3.61 28.70 -21.24
CA ASN A 192 -3.50 29.10 -19.84
C ASN A 192 -2.02 29.07 -19.38
N PRO A 193 -1.32 30.21 -19.28
CA PRO A 193 0.07 30.25 -18.84
C PRO A 193 0.28 29.69 -17.43
N GLN A 194 -0.73 29.73 -16.55
CA GLN A 194 -0.62 29.18 -15.20
C GLN A 194 -0.65 27.65 -15.21
N ALA A 195 -1.27 27.02 -16.19
CA ALA A 195 -1.28 25.56 -16.31
C ALA A 195 0.14 24.99 -16.44
N LYS A 196 1.07 25.76 -17.01
CA LYS A 196 2.50 25.39 -17.09
C LYS A 196 3.20 25.30 -15.74
N LYS A 197 2.64 25.89 -14.68
CA LYS A 197 3.12 25.75 -13.30
C LYS A 197 2.60 24.47 -12.65
N ASP A 198 1.38 24.08 -12.99
CA ASP A 198 0.78 22.85 -12.53
C ASP A 198 1.46 21.63 -13.17
N PHE A 199 1.62 21.62 -14.49
CA PHE A 199 2.33 20.55 -15.20
C PHE A 199 2.78 21.01 -16.59
N ARG A 200 3.98 20.61 -17.02
CA ARG A 200 4.44 20.78 -18.40
C ARG A 200 5.47 19.74 -18.83
N SER A 201 5.44 19.43 -20.13
CA SER A 201 6.55 18.77 -20.81
C SER A 201 7.73 19.74 -20.95
N LEU A 202 8.94 19.23 -20.77
CA LEU A 202 10.20 19.95 -20.91
C LEU A 202 10.90 19.63 -22.25
N VAL A 203 10.51 18.54 -22.92
CA VAL A 203 11.01 18.20 -24.26
C VAL A 203 10.27 18.95 -25.36
N LYS A 204 10.96 19.20 -26.47
CA LYS A 204 10.33 19.70 -27.69
C LYS A 204 9.58 18.56 -28.38
N GLY A 205 8.25 18.68 -28.45
CA GLY A 205 7.38 17.65 -29.04
C GLY A 205 6.91 16.62 -28.00
N THR A 206 6.50 15.45 -28.48
CA THR A 206 5.98 14.38 -27.64
C THR A 206 7.10 13.44 -27.20
N PRO A 207 7.25 13.16 -25.89
CA PRO A 207 8.15 12.11 -25.40
C PRO A 207 7.93 10.79 -26.13
N THR A 208 9.02 10.12 -26.49
CA THR A 208 8.97 8.76 -27.02
C THR A 208 8.53 7.77 -25.94
N PRO A 209 7.93 6.62 -26.30
CA PRO A 209 7.61 5.58 -25.34
C PRO A 209 8.82 5.10 -24.52
N GLY A 210 10.02 5.10 -25.12
CA GLY A 210 11.26 4.72 -24.45
C GLY A 210 11.67 5.71 -23.36
N GLU A 211 11.56 7.01 -23.62
CA GLU A 211 11.83 8.06 -22.62
C GLU A 211 10.85 7.99 -21.46
N ILE A 212 9.57 7.78 -21.74
CA ILE A 212 8.54 7.58 -20.71
C ILE A 212 8.84 6.32 -19.89
N ALA A 213 9.15 5.20 -20.54
CA ALA A 213 9.46 3.95 -19.83
C ALA A 213 10.69 4.09 -18.92
N ALA A 214 11.75 4.76 -19.39
CA ALA A 214 12.94 5.01 -18.60
C ALA A 214 12.63 5.86 -17.35
N ALA A 215 11.87 6.95 -17.52
CA ALA A 215 11.43 7.82 -16.44
C ALA A 215 10.56 7.12 -15.38
N LEU A 216 9.84 6.07 -15.77
CA LEU A 216 8.90 5.37 -14.90
C LEU A 216 9.46 4.08 -14.30
N SER A 217 10.70 3.71 -14.67
CA SER A 217 11.32 2.44 -14.31
C SER A 217 11.52 2.24 -12.80
N LEU A 218 11.79 3.31 -12.04
CA LEU A 218 12.04 3.25 -10.60
C LEU A 218 10.83 2.71 -9.81
N SER A 219 9.65 3.23 -10.09
CA SER A 219 8.41 2.71 -9.50
C SER A 219 8.06 1.33 -10.04
N GLN A 220 8.34 1.05 -11.32
CA GLN A 220 7.93 -0.20 -11.97
C GLN A 220 8.48 -1.43 -11.24
N GLN A 221 9.72 -1.32 -10.72
CA GLN A 221 10.36 -2.35 -9.89
C GLN A 221 9.68 -2.57 -8.53
N LYS A 222 8.83 -1.64 -8.09
CA LYS A 222 8.02 -1.68 -6.86
C LYS A 222 6.58 -2.16 -7.10
N GLY A 223 6.23 -2.53 -8.34
CA GLY A 223 4.93 -3.09 -8.70
C GLY A 223 3.92 -2.11 -9.31
N TYR A 224 4.30 -0.84 -9.47
CA TYR A 224 3.43 0.21 -9.99
C TYR A 224 4.19 1.22 -10.86
N VAL A 225 3.48 2.08 -11.59
CA VAL A 225 4.07 3.11 -12.44
C VAL A 225 3.57 4.49 -12.02
N SER A 226 4.47 5.42 -11.71
CA SER A 226 4.11 6.75 -11.21
C SER A 226 4.94 7.88 -11.81
N VAL A 227 4.29 8.98 -12.18
CA VAL A 227 4.97 10.24 -12.55
C VAL A 227 5.55 10.97 -11.34
N LEU A 228 5.02 10.71 -10.14
CA LEU A 228 5.61 11.15 -8.87
C LEU A 228 6.55 10.05 -8.38
N GLN A 229 7.82 10.13 -8.74
CA GLN A 229 8.87 9.30 -8.11
C GLN A 229 9.45 10.04 -6.91
N PRO A 230 9.79 9.36 -5.80
CA PRO A 230 10.53 9.97 -4.69
C PRO A 230 11.75 10.77 -5.14
N GLU A 231 12.49 10.24 -6.10
CA GLU A 231 13.73 10.80 -6.64
C GLU A 231 13.51 12.04 -7.51
N TYR A 232 12.27 12.29 -7.94
CA TYR A 232 11.90 13.46 -8.74
C TYR A 232 11.31 14.59 -7.90
N ILE A 233 11.01 14.35 -6.62
CA ILE A 233 10.40 15.37 -5.76
C ILE A 233 11.45 16.43 -5.44
N THR A 234 11.16 17.67 -5.81
CA THR A 234 12.04 18.83 -5.62
C THR A 234 11.62 19.67 -4.42
N GLN A 235 10.32 19.71 -4.13
CA GLN A 235 9.76 20.42 -2.98
C GLN A 235 8.45 19.74 -2.57
N ALA A 236 8.15 19.74 -1.28
CA ALA A 236 6.86 19.27 -0.78
C ALA A 236 6.47 19.99 0.51
N SER A 237 5.17 20.05 0.77
CA SER A 237 4.58 20.60 1.99
C SER A 237 3.51 19.65 2.53
N VAL A 238 3.29 19.71 3.84
CA VAL A 238 2.18 19.07 4.55
C VAL A 238 1.64 20.07 5.57
N GLU A 239 0.32 20.28 5.52
CA GLU A 239 -0.47 20.88 6.58
C GLU A 239 -1.43 19.79 7.09
N ALA A 240 -1.24 19.35 8.33
CA ALA A 240 -1.97 18.20 8.88
C ALA A 240 -2.67 18.55 10.19
N GLY A 241 -3.96 18.21 10.25
CA GLY A 241 -4.75 18.10 11.48
C GLY A 241 -4.77 16.66 12.01
N GLU A 242 -5.75 16.35 12.86
CA GLU A 242 -5.85 15.02 13.48
C GLU A 242 -6.32 13.93 12.51
N ASP A 243 -7.24 14.25 11.61
CA ASP A 243 -7.92 13.32 10.70
C ASP A 243 -7.81 13.71 9.22
N LYS A 244 -7.41 14.96 8.93
CA LYS A 244 -7.27 15.49 7.57
C LYS A 244 -5.93 16.19 7.39
N ALA A 245 -5.38 16.07 6.20
CA ALA A 245 -4.18 16.78 5.80
C ALA A 245 -4.27 17.22 4.35
N GLN A 246 -3.51 18.24 4.01
CA GLN A 246 -3.35 18.72 2.64
C GLN A 246 -1.90 19.15 2.43
N GLY A 247 -1.51 19.30 1.18
CA GLY A 247 -0.19 19.81 0.87
C GLY A 247 0.02 19.94 -0.62
N THR A 248 1.26 20.27 -0.97
CA THR A 248 1.73 20.34 -2.35
C THR A 248 2.95 19.47 -2.53
N VAL A 249 3.12 18.93 -3.72
CA VAL A 249 4.34 18.25 -4.16
C VAL A 249 4.75 18.80 -5.51
N SER A 250 5.96 19.33 -5.58
CA SER A 250 6.62 19.74 -6.81
C SER A 250 7.64 18.68 -7.19
N PHE A 251 7.72 18.39 -8.48
CA PHE A 251 8.56 17.32 -9.00
C PHE A 251 9.11 17.68 -10.37
N ARG A 252 10.29 17.12 -10.68
CA ARG A 252 10.95 17.27 -11.97
C ARG A 252 11.66 15.97 -12.36
N CYS A 253 11.23 15.39 -13.47
CA CYS A 253 11.88 14.23 -14.08
C CYS A 253 12.92 14.70 -15.10
N GLN A 254 14.14 14.97 -14.63
CA GLN A 254 15.27 15.43 -15.47
C GLN A 254 14.82 16.57 -16.42
N ASP A 255 14.87 16.33 -17.73
CA ASP A 255 14.45 17.25 -18.78
C ASP A 255 13.19 16.78 -19.52
N LEU A 256 12.42 15.86 -18.93
CA LEU A 256 11.22 15.28 -19.53
C LEU A 256 9.95 16.04 -19.17
N TYR A 257 9.68 16.20 -17.88
CA TYR A 257 8.50 16.91 -17.37
C TYR A 257 8.74 17.47 -15.98
N GLU A 258 7.94 18.47 -15.62
CA GLU A 258 7.84 18.97 -14.25
C GLU A 258 6.42 19.40 -13.92
N GLY A 259 6.12 19.51 -12.63
CA GLY A 259 4.83 20.00 -12.18
C GLY A 259 4.78 20.27 -10.69
N THR A 260 3.67 20.88 -10.27
CA THR A 260 3.26 21.05 -8.87
C THR A 260 1.83 20.59 -8.72
N VAL A 261 1.60 19.67 -7.79
CA VAL A 261 0.30 19.04 -7.56
C VAL A 261 -0.11 19.28 -6.13
N GLY A 262 -1.32 19.78 -5.93
CA GLY A 262 -1.96 19.80 -4.61
C GLY A 262 -2.52 18.42 -4.29
N TYR A 263 -2.45 17.98 -3.03
CA TYR A 263 -3.05 16.72 -2.59
C TYR A 263 -3.83 16.89 -1.30
N ARG A 264 -4.75 15.94 -1.05
CA ARG A 264 -5.41 15.76 0.24
C ARG A 264 -5.21 14.34 0.74
N ALA A 265 -5.12 14.22 2.05
CA ALA A 265 -5.10 12.95 2.74
C ALA A 265 -6.11 12.95 3.88
N GLU A 266 -6.68 11.78 4.13
CA GLU A 266 -7.57 11.54 5.26
C GLU A 266 -7.05 10.34 6.05
N LYS A 267 -7.25 10.41 7.36
CA LYS A 267 -6.94 9.31 8.26
C LYS A 267 -8.11 8.34 8.22
N GLN A 268 -7.85 7.16 7.67
CA GLN A 268 -8.79 6.06 7.63
C GLN A 268 -8.32 5.03 8.64
N GLU A 269 -9.11 4.82 9.69
CA GLU A 269 -8.72 4.02 10.85
C GLU A 269 -7.39 4.52 11.45
N SER A 270 -6.33 3.72 11.33
CA SER A 270 -5.00 4.03 11.87
C SER A 270 -3.97 4.38 10.80
N ARG A 271 -4.38 4.65 9.57
CA ARG A 271 -3.49 4.97 8.44
C ARG A 271 -3.90 6.23 7.71
N TRP A 272 -2.92 6.96 7.20
CA TRP A 272 -3.18 8.05 6.26
C TRP A 272 -3.33 7.51 4.85
N VAL A 273 -4.33 8.02 4.15
CA VAL A 273 -4.62 7.68 2.76
C VAL A 273 -4.69 8.96 1.96
N ILE A 274 -3.93 9.07 0.88
CA ILE A 274 -4.10 10.16 -0.08
C ILE A 274 -5.42 9.92 -0.81
N THR A 275 -6.32 10.90 -0.72
CA THR A 275 -7.69 10.83 -1.23
C THR A 275 -7.93 11.71 -2.43
N GLU A 276 -7.03 12.66 -2.71
CA GLU A 276 -7.21 13.61 -3.80
C GLU A 276 -5.90 14.14 -4.35
N PHE A 277 -5.87 14.39 -5.66
CA PHE A 277 -4.88 15.23 -6.33
C PHE A 277 -5.55 16.34 -7.17
N ARG A 278 -4.93 17.52 -7.20
CA ARG A 278 -5.46 18.73 -7.88
C ARG A 278 -4.36 19.45 -8.66
N LEU A 279 -4.71 19.84 -9.88
CA LEU A 279 -3.99 20.76 -10.76
C LEU A 279 -5.02 21.75 -11.30
N PRO A 280 -5.38 22.79 -10.51
CA PRO A 280 -6.53 23.64 -10.80
C PRO A 280 -6.40 24.40 -12.13
N HIS A 281 -5.22 24.93 -12.45
CA HIS A 281 -4.97 25.65 -13.69
C HIS A 281 -4.87 24.69 -14.89
N TYR A 282 -4.38 23.47 -14.64
CA TYR A 282 -4.31 22.42 -15.66
C TYR A 282 -5.68 21.77 -15.93
N GLY A 283 -6.70 22.01 -15.11
CA GLY A 283 -8.02 21.42 -15.34
C GLY A 283 -8.16 19.99 -14.82
N ILE A 284 -7.26 19.50 -13.96
CA ILE A 284 -7.30 18.13 -13.43
C ILE A 284 -7.65 18.12 -11.94
N ARG A 285 -8.60 17.25 -11.61
CA ARG A 285 -8.84 16.78 -10.26
C ARG A 285 -9.16 15.29 -10.30
N VAL A 286 -8.45 14.50 -9.50
CA VAL A 286 -8.74 13.08 -9.31
C VAL A 286 -9.00 12.78 -7.84
N VAL A 287 -10.04 12.00 -7.56
CA VAL A 287 -10.52 11.67 -6.22
C VAL A 287 -10.53 10.15 -6.06
N ARG A 288 -10.09 9.68 -4.90
CA ARG A 288 -10.14 8.25 -4.56
C ARG A 288 -11.47 7.94 -3.87
N ASN A 289 -12.24 7.03 -4.45
CA ASN A 289 -13.49 6.57 -3.87
C ASN A 289 -13.24 5.55 -2.72
N ARG A 290 -14.33 5.09 -2.09
CA ARG A 290 -14.25 4.14 -0.96
C ARG A 290 -13.72 2.76 -1.36
N GLU A 291 -13.86 2.35 -2.61
CA GLU A 291 -13.28 1.13 -3.17
C GLU A 291 -11.79 1.28 -3.49
N GLY A 292 -11.23 2.46 -3.24
CA GLY A 292 -9.83 2.77 -3.54
C GLY A 292 -9.55 3.08 -5.01
N VAL A 293 -10.59 3.22 -5.85
CA VAL A 293 -10.50 3.55 -7.27
C VAL A 293 -10.43 5.07 -7.46
N TRP A 294 -9.56 5.53 -8.36
CA TRP A 294 -9.44 6.94 -8.70
C TRP A 294 -10.42 7.33 -9.82
N GLU A 295 -11.08 8.47 -9.65
CA GLU A 295 -12.05 9.01 -10.61
C GLU A 295 -11.77 10.49 -10.87
N ARG A 296 -12.00 10.95 -12.10
CA ARG A 296 -11.95 12.39 -12.43
C ARG A 296 -13.16 13.08 -11.80
N GLY A 297 -12.91 14.20 -11.10
CA GLY A 297 -13.96 14.99 -10.48
C GLY A 297 -13.99 16.44 -10.99
N PRO A 298 -15.09 17.17 -10.79
CA PRO A 298 -15.14 18.59 -11.12
C PRO A 298 -14.16 19.37 -10.24
N ILE A 299 -13.48 20.37 -10.80
CA ILE A 299 -12.65 21.30 -10.03
C ILE A 299 -13.57 22.25 -9.27
N PRO A 300 -13.53 22.28 -7.92
CA PRO A 300 -14.27 23.27 -7.16
C PRO A 300 -13.78 24.68 -7.51
N PRO A 301 -14.66 25.70 -7.50
CA PRO A 301 -14.22 27.09 -7.64
C PRO A 301 -13.19 27.42 -6.55
N GLU A 302 -12.14 28.17 -6.91
CA GLU A 302 -11.20 28.72 -5.94
C GLU A 302 -11.98 29.60 -4.94
N LYS A 303 -11.76 29.36 -3.65
CA LYS A 303 -12.34 30.17 -2.56
C LYS A 303 -11.45 31.35 -2.25
#